data_AF-A0A1Y6KNB8-F1
#
_entry.id   AF-A0A1Y6KNB8-F1
#
_cell.length_a   1.000
_cell.length_b   1.000
_cell.length_c   1.000
_cell.angle_alpha   90.00
_cell.angle_beta   90.00
_cell.angle_gamma   90.00
#
_symmetry.space_group_name_H-M   'P 1'
#
loop_
_entity.id
_entity.type
_entity.pdbx_description
1 polymer ?
#
loop_
_entity_poly.entity_id
_entity_poly.type
_entity_poly.pdbx_seq_one_letter_code
_entity_poly.pdbx_strand_id
1 'polypeptide(L)'
;MTLHLDSQAILEDAIRDLVKQDTRLAPILEVTGMPALRRREPGFAGIAHIVCGQQLSTASAAAIWGRLQAAFDPFEAEAIRRARADRLGRLGLSAAKIKTLKHIARELAAGRLNLDVLANEDADAAHATLTALPGIGPWTADVYLLFCLGHGDAWPAGDLAVQEAVKVGLGLSARPTAKQMMPLAEPWRPLRGAAAHLWWSYYSVIKNREGVIASAN
;
A
#
# COMPACT_ATOMS: atom_id res chain seq x y z
N MET A 1 15.89 12.40 -8.18
CA MET A 1 14.86 13.02 -7.31
C MET A 1 13.72 12.04 -7.24
N THR A 2 13.31 11.65 -6.03
CA THR A 2 12.20 10.70 -5.83
C THR A 2 10.89 11.33 -6.32
N LEU A 3 10.11 10.58 -7.11
CA LEU A 3 8.77 11.00 -7.52
C LEU A 3 7.81 10.79 -6.36
N HIS A 4 7.01 11.82 -6.06
CA HIS A 4 5.96 11.76 -5.04
C HIS A 4 4.58 11.92 -5.67
N LEU A 5 3.75 10.88 -5.57
CA LEU A 5 2.37 10.86 -6.07
C LEU A 5 1.44 11.58 -5.07
N ASP A 6 1.60 12.91 -4.96
CA ASP A 6 0.88 13.74 -3.98
C ASP A 6 -0.32 14.50 -4.57
N SER A 7 -0.51 14.47 -5.88
CA SER A 7 -1.67 15.07 -6.54
C SER A 7 -2.16 14.23 -7.71
N GLN A 8 -3.44 14.39 -8.06
CA GLN A 8 -4.04 13.71 -9.20
C GLN A 8 -3.25 14.03 -10.49
N ALA A 9 -2.90 15.29 -10.71
CA ALA A 9 -2.14 15.71 -11.89
C ALA A 9 -0.80 14.97 -12.02
N ILE A 10 -0.05 14.81 -10.92
CA ILE A 10 1.21 14.07 -10.92
C ILE A 10 0.98 12.59 -11.28
N LEU A 11 -0.08 11.97 -10.76
CA LEU A 11 -0.41 10.59 -11.13
C LEU A 11 -0.76 10.49 -12.62
N GLU A 12 -1.52 11.43 -13.17
CA GLU A 12 -1.89 11.41 -14.59
C GLU A 12 -0.68 11.53 -15.50
N ASP A 13 0.23 12.44 -15.19
CA ASP A 13 1.48 12.61 -15.94
C ASP A 13 2.35 11.34 -15.85
N ALA A 14 2.48 10.78 -14.65
CA ALA A 14 3.18 9.52 -14.43
C ALA A 14 2.56 8.36 -15.21
N ILE A 15 1.22 8.26 -15.29
CA ILE A 15 0.54 7.23 -16.09
C ILE A 15 0.80 7.43 -17.59
N ARG A 16 0.75 8.67 -18.09
CA ARG A 16 1.03 8.97 -19.50
C ARG A 16 2.46 8.59 -19.86
N ASP A 17 3.42 8.90 -19.01
CA ASP A 17 4.82 8.55 -19.24
C ASP A 17 5.07 7.04 -19.10
N LEU A 18 4.40 6.38 -18.15
CA LEU A 18 4.44 4.94 -17.99
C LEU A 18 3.94 4.21 -19.26
N VAL A 19 2.85 4.67 -19.88
CA VAL A 19 2.33 4.07 -21.12
C VAL A 19 3.26 4.30 -22.31
N LYS A 20 3.98 5.44 -22.36
CA LYS A 20 5.03 5.65 -23.36
C LYS A 20 6.22 4.71 -23.14
N GLN A 21 6.56 4.41 -21.89
CA GLN A 21 7.65 3.48 -21.54
C GLN A 21 7.29 2.01 -21.84
N ASP A 22 6.04 1.60 -21.59
CA ASP A 22 5.56 0.25 -21.86
C ASP A 22 4.19 0.28 -22.55
N THR A 23 4.22 0.16 -23.87
CA THR A 23 3.02 0.23 -24.72
C THR A 23 2.03 -0.91 -24.48
N ARG A 24 2.43 -2.00 -23.81
CA ARG A 24 1.52 -3.07 -23.38
C ARG A 24 0.47 -2.55 -22.39
N LEU A 25 0.72 -1.41 -21.74
CA LEU A 25 -0.20 -0.79 -20.79
C LEU A 25 -1.26 0.10 -21.47
N ALA A 26 -1.11 0.45 -22.75
CA ALA A 26 -2.08 1.30 -23.45
C ALA A 26 -3.49 0.68 -23.50
N PRO A 27 -3.67 -0.61 -23.87
CA PRO A 27 -5.00 -1.24 -23.83
C PRO A 27 -5.57 -1.34 -22.41
N ILE A 28 -4.70 -1.47 -21.40
CA ILE A 28 -5.10 -1.52 -19.99
C ILE A 28 -5.66 -0.15 -19.56
N LEU A 29 -4.98 0.93 -19.94
CA LEU A 29 -5.44 2.30 -19.68
C LEU A 29 -6.75 2.60 -20.41
N GLU A 30 -6.89 2.15 -21.67
CA GLU A 30 -8.11 2.34 -22.45
C GLU A 30 -9.33 1.67 -21.79
N VAL A 31 -9.17 0.44 -21.30
CA VAL A 31 -10.24 -0.29 -20.61
C VAL A 31 -10.55 0.31 -19.23
N THR A 32 -9.52 0.77 -18.52
CA THR A 32 -9.62 1.23 -17.13
C THR A 32 -10.10 2.67 -17.02
N GLY A 33 -9.73 3.51 -17.99
CA GLY A 33 -9.68 4.95 -17.80
C GLY A 33 -8.53 5.38 -16.88
N MET A 34 -8.36 6.70 -16.71
CA MET A 34 -7.33 7.26 -15.84
C MET A 34 -7.62 6.90 -14.36
N PRO A 35 -6.69 6.26 -13.63
CA PRO A 35 -6.93 5.89 -12.24
C PRO A 35 -7.01 7.13 -11.33
N ALA A 36 -7.85 7.04 -10.30
CA ALA A 36 -7.88 8.02 -9.23
C ALA A 36 -6.74 7.80 -8.24
N LEU A 37 -6.11 8.90 -7.82
CA LEU A 37 -5.07 8.88 -6.80
C LEU A 37 -5.61 8.34 -5.48
N ARG A 38 -4.85 7.42 -4.87
CA ARG A 38 -5.13 6.90 -3.54
C ARG A 38 -4.11 7.46 -2.55
N ARG A 39 -4.62 8.19 -1.56
CA ARG A 39 -3.82 8.73 -0.45
C ARG A 39 -4.41 8.31 0.89
N ARG A 40 -3.53 8.20 1.88
CA ARG A 40 -3.86 7.95 3.28
C ARG A 40 -3.05 8.89 4.15
N GLU A 41 -3.48 9.03 5.40
CA GLU A 41 -2.76 9.80 6.40
C GLU A 41 -1.29 9.35 6.46
N PRO A 42 -0.30 10.25 6.34
CA PRO A 42 1.11 9.90 6.47
C PRO A 42 1.47 9.55 7.93
N GLY A 43 2.75 9.25 8.16
CA GLY A 43 3.29 9.09 9.50
C GLY A 43 2.81 7.85 10.24
N PHE A 44 2.88 7.91 11.58
CA PHE A 44 2.55 6.78 12.44
C PHE A 44 1.08 6.32 12.30
N ALA A 45 0.14 7.26 12.14
CA ALA A 45 -1.27 6.93 11.99
C ALA A 45 -1.52 6.09 10.73
N GLY A 46 -0.87 6.42 9.61
CA GLY A 46 -0.96 5.67 8.36
C GLY A 46 -0.52 4.21 8.50
N ILE A 47 0.69 3.97 9.01
CA ILE A 47 1.20 2.60 9.20
C ILE A 47 0.36 1.84 10.23
N ALA A 48 -0.10 2.53 11.29
CA ALA A 48 -0.95 1.92 12.30
C ALA A 48 -2.30 1.45 11.74
N HIS A 49 -2.92 2.26 10.87
CA HIS A 49 -4.16 1.90 10.19
C HIS A 49 -3.98 0.66 9.30
N ILE A 50 -2.86 0.56 8.57
CA ILE A 50 -2.55 -0.63 7.75
C ILE A 50 -2.35 -1.88 8.63
N VAL A 51 -1.59 -1.76 9.73
CA VAL A 51 -1.39 -2.86 10.70
C VAL A 51 -2.73 -3.30 11.32
N CYS A 52 -3.64 -2.37 11.61
CA CYS A 52 -4.98 -2.70 12.10
C CYS A 52 -5.76 -3.57 11.11
N GLY A 53 -5.64 -3.31 9.80
CA GLY A 53 -6.31 -4.05 8.74
C GLY A 53 -5.76 -5.45 8.44
N GLN A 54 -4.55 -5.78 8.90
CA GLN A 54 -3.93 -7.08 8.60
C GLN A 54 -4.84 -8.25 9.02
N GLN A 55 -5.07 -9.18 8.09
CA GLN A 55 -5.83 -10.42 8.28
C GLN A 55 -7.28 -10.22 8.76
N LEU A 56 -7.89 -9.06 8.46
CA LEU A 56 -9.27 -8.76 8.83
C LEU A 56 -10.09 -8.31 7.61
N SER A 57 -11.42 -8.39 7.74
CA SER A 57 -12.32 -7.71 6.83
C SER A 57 -12.20 -6.18 6.97
N THR A 58 -12.60 -5.45 5.94
CA THR A 58 -12.65 -3.98 5.95
C THR A 58 -13.52 -3.45 7.10
N ALA A 59 -14.69 -4.06 7.34
CA ALA A 59 -15.59 -3.68 8.41
C ALA A 59 -14.97 -3.88 9.81
N SER A 60 -14.32 -5.02 10.05
CA SER A 60 -13.66 -5.30 11.34
C SER A 60 -12.47 -4.36 11.58
N ALA A 61 -11.68 -4.10 10.54
CA ALA A 61 -10.58 -3.15 10.59
C ALA A 61 -11.07 -1.74 10.93
N ALA A 62 -12.12 -1.27 10.25
CA ALA A 62 -12.73 0.04 10.50
C ALA A 62 -13.27 0.18 11.92
N ALA A 63 -13.92 -0.86 12.46
CA ALA A 63 -14.43 -0.84 13.82
C ALA A 63 -13.31 -0.75 14.87
N ILE A 64 -12.19 -1.46 14.68
CA ILE A 64 -11.01 -1.35 15.56
C ILE A 64 -10.39 0.04 15.45
N TRP A 65 -10.22 0.54 14.23
CA TRP A 65 -9.64 1.86 13.98
C TRP A 65 -10.46 2.99 14.61
N GLY A 66 -11.79 2.96 14.45
CA GLY A 66 -12.69 3.95 15.07
C GLY A 66 -12.58 3.98 16.60
N ARG A 67 -12.48 2.81 17.26
CA ARG A 67 -12.25 2.75 18.71
C ARG A 67 -10.89 3.29 19.12
N LEU A 68 -9.86 3.07 18.30
CA LEU A 68 -8.53 3.61 18.53
C LEU A 68 -8.51 5.14 18.43
N GLN A 69 -9.08 5.70 17.35
CA GLN A 69 -9.17 7.15 17.18
C GLN A 69 -10.01 7.82 18.29
N ALA A 70 -11.14 7.21 18.69
CA ALA A 70 -11.93 7.73 19.79
C ALA A 70 -11.20 7.69 21.15
N ALA A 71 -10.28 6.74 21.35
CA ALA A 71 -9.54 6.58 22.59
C ALA A 71 -8.23 7.39 22.66
N PHE A 72 -7.75 7.87 21.51
CA PHE A 72 -6.48 8.58 21.35
C PHE A 72 -6.65 9.68 20.30
N ASP A 73 -6.87 10.90 20.79
CA ASP A 73 -7.00 12.10 19.97
C ASP A 73 -6.09 13.21 20.53
N PRO A 74 -5.00 13.59 19.82
CA PRO A 74 -4.57 13.05 18.53
C PRO A 74 -4.02 11.61 18.62
N PHE A 75 -4.10 10.86 17.52
CA PHE A 75 -3.56 9.50 17.42
C PHE A 75 -2.05 9.52 17.14
N GLU A 76 -1.24 9.54 18.20
CA GLU A 76 0.23 9.68 18.09
C GLU A 76 1.01 8.44 18.56
N ALA A 77 2.22 8.28 18.00
CA ALA A 77 3.14 7.19 18.34
C ALA A 77 3.42 7.12 19.84
N GLU A 78 3.70 8.26 20.49
CA GLU A 78 4.04 8.32 21.91
C GLU A 78 2.87 7.88 22.80
N ALA A 79 1.63 8.22 22.42
CA ALA A 79 0.44 7.80 23.13
C ALA A 79 0.29 6.27 23.09
N ILE A 80 0.52 5.64 21.93
CA ILE A 80 0.49 4.18 21.79
C ILE A 80 1.66 3.52 22.51
N ARG A 81 2.85 4.13 22.51
CA ARG A 81 4.03 3.64 23.23
C ARG A 81 3.75 3.54 24.74
N ARG A 82 3.14 4.58 25.31
CA ARG A 82 2.81 4.67 26.75
C ARG A 82 1.58 3.87 27.15
N ALA A 83 0.64 3.63 26.23
CA ALA A 83 -0.58 2.90 26.52
C ALA A 83 -0.30 1.48 27.06
N ARG A 84 -1.02 1.09 28.11
CA ARG A 84 -0.95 -0.29 28.61
C ARG A 84 -1.50 -1.26 27.55
N ALA A 85 -0.88 -2.43 27.43
CA ALA A 85 -1.25 -3.41 26.40
C ALA A 85 -2.69 -3.94 26.59
N ASP A 86 -3.15 -4.07 27.82
CA ASP A 86 -4.54 -4.47 28.14
C ASP A 86 -5.56 -3.45 27.62
N ARG A 87 -5.28 -2.14 27.73
CA ARG A 87 -6.11 -1.08 27.15
C ARG A 87 -6.20 -1.22 25.64
N LEU A 88 -5.07 -1.41 24.96
CA LEU A 88 -5.04 -1.59 23.50
C LEU A 88 -5.77 -2.87 23.06
N GLY A 89 -5.65 -3.95 23.84
CA GLY A 89 -6.38 -5.20 23.62
C GLY A 89 -7.89 -5.02 23.73
N ARG A 90 -8.37 -4.27 24.73
CA ARG A 90 -9.81 -3.93 24.88
C ARG A 90 -10.37 -3.11 23.73
N LEU A 91 -9.53 -2.41 22.96
CA LEU A 91 -9.94 -1.69 21.74
C LEU A 91 -9.99 -2.61 20.51
N GLY A 92 -9.56 -3.87 20.63
CA GLY A 92 -9.67 -4.91 19.61
C GLY A 92 -8.37 -5.23 18.89
N LEU A 93 -7.22 -4.69 19.33
CA LEU A 93 -5.93 -5.09 18.79
C LEU A 93 -5.51 -6.47 19.32
N SER A 94 -4.98 -7.32 18.43
CA SER A 94 -4.33 -8.56 18.84
C SER A 94 -2.98 -8.29 19.52
N ALA A 95 -2.48 -9.26 20.29
CA ALA A 95 -1.16 -9.16 20.93
C ALA A 95 -0.03 -8.89 19.91
N ALA A 96 -0.10 -9.51 18.72
CA ALA A 96 0.86 -9.29 17.65
C ALA A 96 0.83 -7.83 17.13
N LYS A 97 -0.37 -7.30 16.85
CA LYS A 97 -0.53 -5.91 16.40
C LYS A 97 -0.05 -4.91 17.45
N ILE A 98 -0.36 -5.16 18.74
CA ILE A 98 0.15 -4.34 19.84
C ILE A 98 1.69 -4.35 19.86
N LYS A 99 2.31 -5.52 19.76
CA LYS A 99 3.78 -5.64 19.73
C LYS A 99 4.39 -4.84 18.58
N THR A 100 3.82 -4.93 17.38
CA THR A 100 4.26 -4.19 16.19
C THR A 100 4.12 -2.69 16.38
N LEU A 101 2.94 -2.18 16.74
CA LEU A 101 2.72 -0.74 16.90
C LEU A 101 3.60 -0.13 18.00
N LYS A 102 3.72 -0.81 19.14
CA LYS A 102 4.59 -0.36 20.23
C LYS A 102 6.08 -0.47 19.89
N HIS A 103 6.46 -1.36 18.97
CA HIS A 103 7.82 -1.40 18.47
C HIS A 103 8.10 -0.22 17.54
N ILE A 104 7.26 0.02 16.53
CA ILE A 104 7.38 1.17 15.62
C ILE A 104 7.46 2.48 16.43
N ALA A 105 6.56 2.66 17.40
CA ALA A 105 6.57 3.86 18.24
C ALA A 105 7.86 4.03 19.06
N ARG A 106 8.53 2.93 19.46
CA ARG A 106 9.84 3.00 20.11
C ARG A 106 10.96 3.35 19.14
N GLU A 107 10.94 2.83 17.91
CA GLU A 107 11.93 3.16 16.90
C GLU A 107 11.84 4.63 16.48
N LEU A 108 10.62 5.17 16.35
CA LEU A 108 10.36 6.60 16.13
C LEU A 108 10.87 7.45 17.29
N ALA A 109 10.49 7.11 18.53
CA ALA A 109 10.90 7.87 19.72
C ALA A 109 12.42 7.83 19.95
N ALA A 110 13.10 6.77 19.50
CA ALA A 110 14.56 6.65 19.58
C ALA A 110 15.30 7.27 18.38
N GLY A 111 14.58 7.81 17.39
CA GLY A 111 15.17 8.37 16.17
C GLY A 111 15.82 7.34 15.23
N ARG A 112 15.59 6.04 15.46
CA ARG A 112 16.13 4.95 14.60
C ARG A 112 15.27 4.70 13.37
N LEU A 113 13.99 5.08 13.43
CA LEU A 113 13.10 5.13 12.28
C LEU A 113 12.74 6.59 12.01
N ASN A 114 12.96 7.05 10.78
CA ASN A 114 12.59 8.39 10.34
C ASN A 114 11.73 8.28 9.08
N LEU A 115 10.45 8.61 9.20
CA LEU A 115 9.47 8.45 8.12
C LEU A 115 9.65 9.49 7.01
N ASP A 116 10.22 10.66 7.32
CA ASP A 116 10.53 11.69 6.33
C ASP A 116 11.74 11.27 5.47
N VAL A 117 12.71 10.60 6.07
CA VAL A 117 13.84 9.99 5.34
C VAL A 117 13.33 8.88 4.43
N LEU A 118 12.47 7.98 4.93
CA LEU A 118 11.87 6.91 4.13
C LEU A 118 11.13 7.43 2.90
N ALA A 119 10.48 8.58 3.00
CA ALA A 119 9.76 9.17 1.88
C ALA A 119 10.71 9.58 0.74
N ASN A 120 11.93 10.01 1.08
CA ASN A 120 12.84 10.67 0.15
C ASN A 120 14.05 9.81 -0.28
N GLU A 121 14.27 8.65 0.33
CA GLU A 121 15.31 7.72 -0.09
C GLU A 121 14.86 6.85 -1.28
N ASP A 122 15.70 5.88 -1.68
CA ASP A 122 15.34 4.92 -2.73
C ASP A 122 14.23 3.97 -2.28
N ALA A 123 13.32 3.60 -3.20
CA ALA A 123 12.16 2.76 -2.88
C ALA A 123 12.55 1.42 -2.24
N ASP A 124 13.60 0.78 -2.76
CA ASP A 124 14.01 -0.55 -2.32
C ASP A 124 14.72 -0.46 -0.96
N ALA A 125 15.47 0.62 -0.72
CA ALA A 125 16.05 0.94 0.59
C ALA A 125 14.97 1.22 1.64
N ALA A 126 13.97 2.05 1.31
CA ALA A 126 12.86 2.35 2.20
C ALA A 126 12.03 1.09 2.52
N HIS A 127 11.81 0.23 1.52
CA HIS A 127 11.16 -1.07 1.68
C HIS A 127 11.96 -1.98 2.63
N ALA A 128 13.28 -2.06 2.46
CA ALA A 128 14.15 -2.86 3.31
C ALA A 128 14.10 -2.38 4.78
N THR A 129 14.15 -1.06 5.00
CA THR A 129 14.04 -0.47 6.34
C THR A 129 12.71 -0.83 7.01
N LEU A 130 11.58 -0.73 6.28
CA LEU A 130 10.26 -1.07 6.83
C LEU A 130 10.10 -2.56 7.10
N THR A 131 10.55 -3.43 6.20
CA THR A 131 10.40 -4.88 6.34
C THR A 131 11.31 -5.49 7.41
N ALA A 132 12.35 -4.77 7.84
CA ALA A 132 13.14 -5.13 9.02
C ALA A 132 12.35 -5.00 10.33
N LEU A 133 11.22 -4.26 10.34
CA LEU A 133 10.40 -4.06 11.53
C LEU A 133 9.51 -5.30 11.80
N PRO A 134 9.55 -5.89 13.01
CA PRO A 134 8.70 -7.01 13.39
C PRO A 134 7.19 -6.76 13.16
N GLY A 135 6.60 -7.61 12.31
CA GLY A 135 5.18 -7.55 11.94
C GLY A 135 4.85 -6.61 10.78
N ILE A 136 5.86 -6.01 10.15
CA ILE A 136 5.74 -5.33 8.86
C ILE A 136 6.27 -6.28 7.77
N GLY A 137 5.34 -6.87 7.01
CA GLY A 137 5.68 -7.67 5.84
C GLY A 137 5.84 -6.81 4.58
N PRO A 138 6.37 -7.39 3.47
CA PRO A 138 6.60 -6.68 2.21
C PRO A 138 5.40 -5.87 1.73
N TRP A 139 4.23 -6.50 1.66
CA TRP A 139 2.98 -5.83 1.25
C TRP A 139 2.62 -4.62 2.14
N THR A 140 2.85 -4.72 3.46
CA THR A 140 2.57 -3.60 4.38
C THR A 140 3.54 -2.44 4.12
N ALA A 141 4.82 -2.73 3.86
CA ALA A 141 5.82 -1.73 3.53
C ALA A 141 5.44 -1.01 2.23
N ASP A 142 5.17 -1.75 1.15
CA ASP A 142 4.84 -1.17 -0.17
C ASP A 142 3.58 -0.30 -0.12
N VAL A 143 2.53 -0.77 0.56
CA VAL A 143 1.27 -0.02 0.71
C VAL A 143 1.48 1.24 1.54
N TYR A 144 2.32 1.20 2.57
CA TYR A 144 2.64 2.38 3.37
C TYR A 144 3.45 3.39 2.55
N LEU A 145 4.52 2.95 1.88
CA LEU A 145 5.34 3.80 1.01
C LEU A 145 4.49 4.47 -0.07
N LEU A 146 3.66 3.70 -0.77
CA LEU A 146 2.88 4.20 -1.89
C LEU A 146 1.77 5.16 -1.45
N PHE A 147 0.94 4.77 -0.49
CA PHE A 147 -0.29 5.53 -0.20
C PHE A 147 -0.16 6.51 0.97
N CYS A 148 0.76 6.28 1.89
CA CYS A 148 0.97 7.18 3.03
C CYS A 148 2.12 8.16 2.73
N LEU A 149 3.22 7.68 2.13
CA LEU A 149 4.36 8.54 1.79
C LEU A 149 4.35 9.05 0.35
N GLY A 150 3.53 8.47 -0.54
CA GLY A 150 3.46 8.91 -1.94
C GLY A 150 4.59 8.39 -2.82
N HIS A 151 5.39 7.45 -2.32
CA HIS A 151 6.61 7.02 -2.99
C HIS A 151 6.31 6.42 -4.37
N GLY A 152 6.66 7.16 -5.43
CA GLY A 152 6.23 6.89 -6.80
C GLY A 152 6.81 5.63 -7.43
N ASP A 153 7.88 5.11 -6.85
CA ASP A 153 8.50 3.84 -7.27
C ASP A 153 8.24 2.66 -6.31
N ALA A 154 7.37 2.81 -5.32
CA ALA A 154 6.96 1.69 -4.45
C ALA A 154 6.14 0.67 -5.25
N TRP A 155 6.41 -0.63 -5.03
CA TRP A 155 5.84 -1.70 -5.84
C TRP A 155 5.27 -2.85 -4.99
N PRO A 156 3.94 -2.99 -4.88
CA PRO A 156 3.29 -4.02 -4.06
C PRO A 156 3.28 -5.39 -4.75
N ALA A 157 4.47 -5.95 -4.99
CA ALA A 157 4.65 -7.20 -5.74
C ALA A 157 3.86 -8.39 -5.18
N GLY A 158 3.60 -8.40 -3.87
CA GLY A 158 2.84 -9.43 -3.17
C GLY A 158 1.32 -9.26 -3.22
N ASP A 159 0.79 -8.18 -3.78
CA ASP A 159 -0.65 -7.92 -3.78
C ASP A 159 -1.38 -8.84 -4.78
N LEU A 160 -2.33 -9.63 -4.29
CA LEU A 160 -3.02 -10.64 -5.10
C LEU A 160 -3.92 -10.03 -6.18
N ALA A 161 -4.48 -8.85 -5.93
CA ALA A 161 -5.32 -8.16 -6.91
C ALA A 161 -4.45 -7.61 -8.04
N VAL A 162 -3.29 -7.02 -7.71
CA VAL A 162 -2.30 -6.57 -8.71
C VAL A 162 -1.76 -7.77 -9.50
N GLN A 163 -1.39 -8.86 -8.84
CA GLN A 163 -0.91 -10.07 -9.53
C GLN A 163 -1.96 -10.65 -10.50
N GLU A 164 -3.23 -10.73 -10.09
CA GLU A 164 -4.29 -11.21 -10.96
C GLU A 164 -4.55 -10.26 -12.14
N ALA A 165 -4.54 -8.95 -11.88
CA ALA A 165 -4.69 -7.93 -12.92
C ALA A 165 -3.57 -7.99 -13.95
N VAL A 166 -2.31 -8.14 -13.51
CA VAL A 166 -1.14 -8.30 -14.39
C VAL A 166 -1.24 -9.58 -15.22
N LYS A 167 -1.65 -10.69 -14.60
CA LYS A 167 -1.88 -11.94 -15.33
C LYS A 167 -2.88 -11.75 -16.46
N VAL A 168 -4.06 -11.19 -16.16
CA VAL A 168 -5.12 -10.99 -17.15
C VAL A 168 -4.68 -9.99 -18.21
N GLY A 169 -4.16 -8.84 -17.81
CA GLY A 169 -3.83 -7.75 -18.74
C GLY A 169 -2.64 -8.05 -19.64
N LEU A 170 -1.66 -8.82 -19.18
CA LEU A 170 -0.50 -9.24 -19.99
C LEU A 170 -0.67 -10.65 -20.61
N GLY A 171 -1.83 -11.29 -20.45
CA GLY A 171 -2.10 -12.61 -21.02
C GLY A 171 -1.20 -13.73 -20.49
N LEU A 172 -0.82 -13.67 -19.21
CA LEU A 172 0.03 -14.68 -18.59
C LEU A 172 -0.77 -15.96 -18.31
N SER A 173 -0.15 -17.13 -18.51
CA SER A 173 -0.78 -18.44 -18.31
C SER A 173 -1.13 -18.73 -16.85
N ALA A 174 -0.40 -18.12 -15.91
CA ALA A 174 -0.60 -18.28 -14.48
C ALA A 174 -0.37 -16.95 -13.75
N ARG A 175 -0.95 -16.84 -12.54
CA ARG A 175 -0.75 -15.66 -11.70
C ARG A 175 0.73 -15.58 -11.28
N PRO A 176 1.44 -14.49 -11.60
CA PRO A 176 2.84 -14.36 -11.23
C PRO A 176 2.99 -14.33 -9.70
N THR A 177 4.00 -15.01 -9.19
CA THR A 177 4.44 -14.87 -7.79
C THR A 177 5.06 -13.49 -7.56
N ALA A 178 5.17 -13.07 -6.29
CA ALA A 178 5.84 -11.81 -5.95
C ALA A 178 7.26 -11.70 -6.54
N LYS A 179 8.00 -12.82 -6.60
CA LYS A 179 9.34 -12.86 -7.23
C LYS A 179 9.27 -12.62 -8.74
N GLN A 180 8.27 -13.16 -9.42
CA GLN A 180 8.06 -12.97 -10.87
C GLN A 180 7.54 -11.57 -11.20
N MET A 181 6.88 -10.90 -10.25
CA MET A 181 6.44 -9.52 -10.40
C MET A 181 7.60 -8.52 -10.47
N MET A 182 8.76 -8.84 -9.88
CA MET A 182 9.93 -7.95 -9.90
C MET A 182 10.45 -7.67 -11.31
N PRO A 183 10.83 -8.67 -12.13
CA PRO A 183 11.30 -8.40 -13.50
C PRO A 183 10.20 -7.85 -14.42
N LEU A 184 8.93 -8.14 -14.15
CA LEU A 184 7.81 -7.55 -14.91
C LEU A 184 7.68 -6.04 -14.68
N ALA A 185 7.99 -5.58 -13.47
CA ALA A 185 7.87 -4.18 -13.07
C ALA A 185 9.13 -3.34 -13.25
N GLU A 186 10.27 -3.97 -13.54
CA GLU A 186 11.54 -3.27 -13.74
C GLU A 186 11.48 -2.21 -14.88
N PRO A 187 10.85 -2.49 -16.05
CA PRO A 187 10.68 -1.48 -17.09
C PRO A 187 9.80 -0.29 -16.69
N TRP A 188 9.07 -0.38 -15.57
CA TRP A 188 8.18 0.68 -15.11
C TRP A 188 8.87 1.64 -14.14
N ARG A 189 10.15 1.45 -13.81
CA ARG A 189 10.87 2.41 -12.95
C ARG A 189 11.05 3.76 -13.66
N PRO A 190 10.95 4.90 -12.93
CA PRO A 190 10.66 5.04 -11.49
C PRO A 190 9.16 5.20 -11.17
N LEU A 191 8.28 4.68 -12.02
CA LEU A 191 6.83 4.88 -12.04
C LEU A 191 6.04 3.64 -11.57
N ARG A 192 6.66 2.71 -10.83
CA ARG A 192 6.01 1.47 -10.37
C ARG A 192 4.78 1.73 -9.51
N GLY A 193 4.75 2.83 -8.75
CA GLY A 193 3.60 3.29 -8.00
C GLY A 193 2.42 3.72 -8.89
N ALA A 194 2.70 4.36 -10.03
CA ALA A 194 1.68 4.66 -11.03
C ALA A 194 1.15 3.37 -11.70
N ALA A 195 2.05 2.43 -12.01
CA ALA A 195 1.66 1.12 -12.52
C ALA A 195 0.73 0.39 -11.54
N ALA A 196 1.03 0.43 -10.23
CA ALA A 196 0.18 -0.17 -9.20
C ALA A 196 -1.23 0.43 -9.19
N HIS A 197 -1.36 1.77 -9.29
CA HIS A 197 -2.65 2.45 -9.39
C HIS A 197 -3.45 1.99 -10.61
N LEU A 198 -2.80 1.86 -11.78
CA LEU A 198 -3.42 1.36 -13.00
C LEU A 198 -3.90 -0.08 -12.83
N TRP A 199 -3.04 -0.97 -12.32
CA TRP A 199 -3.35 -2.39 -12.15
C TRP A 199 -4.48 -2.64 -11.14
N TRP A 200 -4.53 -1.93 -10.02
CA TRP A 200 -5.67 -2.02 -9.10
C TRP A 200 -6.98 -1.50 -9.71
N SER A 201 -6.90 -0.47 -10.53
CA SER A 201 -8.08 0.09 -11.20
C SER A 201 -8.58 -0.89 -12.26
N TYR A 202 -7.66 -1.49 -13.02
CA TYR A 202 -7.97 -2.56 -13.96
C TYR A 202 -8.58 -3.79 -13.27
N TYR A 203 -8.02 -4.21 -12.12
CA TYR A 203 -8.59 -5.28 -11.30
C TYR A 203 -10.07 -5.04 -10.94
N SER A 204 -10.40 -3.78 -10.60
CA SER A 204 -11.76 -3.40 -10.22
C SER A 204 -12.72 -3.50 -11.42
N VAL A 205 -12.27 -3.12 -12.62
CA VAL A 205 -13.04 -3.24 -13.86
C VAL A 205 -13.29 -4.70 -14.22
N ILE A 206 -12.26 -5.56 -14.19
CA ILE A 206 -12.43 -6.98 -14.52
C ILE A 206 -13.35 -7.69 -13.51
N LYS A 207 -13.23 -7.38 -12.21
CA LYS A 207 -14.10 -7.94 -11.17
C LYS A 207 -15.56 -7.56 -11.34
N ASN A 208 -15.83 -6.30 -11.66
CA ASN A 208 -17.20 -5.84 -11.91
C ASN A 208 -17.80 -6.51 -13.15
N ARG A 209 -17.02 -6.71 -14.21
CA ARG A 209 -17.48 -7.42 -15.41
C ARG A 209 -17.77 -8.91 -15.14
N GLU A 210 -16.90 -9.60 -14.40
CA GLU A 210 -17.14 -10.99 -13.96
C GLU A 210 -18.44 -11.10 -13.15
N GLY A 211 -18.68 -10.18 -12.21
CA GLY A 211 -19.89 -10.15 -11.40
C GLY A 211 -21.16 -9.95 -12.24
N VAL A 212 -21.10 -9.06 -13.24
CA VAL A 212 -22.22 -8.83 -14.18
C VAL A 212 -22.51 -10.07 -15.02
N ILE A 213 -21.48 -10.73 -15.58
CA ILE A 213 -21.65 -11.93 -16.41
C ILE A 213 -22.15 -13.11 -15.57
N ALA A 214 -21.65 -13.28 -14.34
CA ALA A 214 -22.09 -14.34 -13.44
C ALA A 214 -23.53 -14.15 -12.93
N SER A 215 -24.03 -12.91 -12.89
CA SER A 215 -25.43 -12.60 -12.55
C SER A 215 -26.40 -12.65 -13.74
N ALA A 216 -25.89 -12.78 -14.96
CA ALA A 216 -26.66 -12.77 -16.20
C ALA A 216 -26.89 -14.18 -16.79
N ASN A 217 -26.48 -15.24 -16.08
CA ASN A 217 -26.67 -16.65 -16.45
C ASN A 217 -27.57 -17.37 -15.44
#